data_AF-A0A9W4UVK7-F1
#
_entry.id   AF-A0A9W4UVK7-F1
#
_cell.length_a   1.000
_cell.length_b   1.000
_cell.length_c   1.000
_cell.angle_alpha   90.00
_cell.angle_beta   90.00
_cell.angle_gamma   90.00
#
_symmetry.space_group_name_H-M   'P 1'
#
loop_
_entity.id
_entity.type
_entity.pdbx_description
1 polymer ?
#
loop_
_entity_poly.entity_id
_entity_poly.type
_entity_poly.pdbx_seq_one_letter_code
_entity_poly.pdbx_strand_id
1 'polypeptide(L)' 'MGDVPPEINDHLRLYGKEPWEVSYGEECPLCGDPVDEFNLCSCGSGGT' A
#
# COMPACT_ATOMS: atom_id res chain seq x y z
N MET A 1 2.24 -18.48 -2.06
CA MET A 1 1.17 -17.58 -1.58
C MET A 1 -0.14 -18.09 -2.14
N GLY A 2 -1.20 -18.22 -1.33
CA GLY A 2 -2.53 -18.57 -1.83
C GLY A 2 -3.26 -17.29 -2.27
N ASP A 3 -3.97 -17.36 -3.38
CA ASP A 3 -4.77 -16.25 -3.89
C ASP A 3 -5.87 -15.87 -2.89
N VAL A 4 -6.02 -14.57 -2.60
CA VAL A 4 -7.12 -14.06 -1.78
C VAL A 4 -8.39 -14.04 -2.64
N PRO A 5 -9.50 -14.70 -2.25
CA PRO A 5 -10.73 -14.65 -3.02
C PRO A 5 -11.21 -13.21 -3.26
N PRO A 6 -11.61 -12.84 -4.49
CA PRO A 6 -11.99 -11.46 -4.83
C PRO A 6 -13.08 -10.87 -3.94
N GLU A 7 -13.97 -11.71 -3.39
CA GLU A 7 -15.08 -11.30 -2.52
C GLU A 7 -14.60 -10.74 -1.17
N ILE A 8 -13.40 -11.11 -0.73
CA ILE A 8 -12.80 -10.66 0.53
C ILE A 8 -11.49 -9.88 0.31
N ASN A 9 -11.11 -9.64 -0.95
CA ASN A 9 -9.91 -8.86 -1.27
C ASN A 9 -10.23 -7.36 -1.22
N ASP A 10 -10.27 -6.82 0.00
CA ASP A 10 -10.56 -5.40 0.22
C ASP A 10 -9.53 -4.48 -0.43
N HIS A 11 -8.25 -4.89 -0.50
CA HIS A 11 -7.22 -4.07 -1.14
C HIS A 11 -7.50 -3.94 -2.64
N LEU A 12 -7.74 -5.07 -3.33
CA LEU A 12 -8.14 -5.06 -4.74
C LEU A 12 -9.43 -4.27 -4.97
N ARG A 13 -10.42 -4.41 -4.08
CA ARG A 13 -11.70 -3.70 -4.18
C ARG A 13 -11.57 -2.18 -4.00
N LEU A 14 -10.72 -1.72 -3.07
CA LEU A 14 -10.56 -0.30 -2.76
C LEU A 14 -9.60 0.41 -3.71
N TYR A 15 -8.49 -0.25 -4.08
CA TYR A 15 -7.38 0.36 -4.80
C TYR A 15 -7.25 -0.14 -6.25
N GLY A 16 -7.99 -1.18 -6.64
CA GLY A 16 -7.95 -1.74 -7.99
C GLY A 16 -6.67 -2.52 -8.31
N LYS A 17 -5.86 -2.85 -7.29
CA LYS A 17 -4.58 -3.55 -7.39
C LYS A 17 -4.38 -4.50 -6.22
N GLU A 18 -3.56 -5.52 -6.38
CA GLU A 18 -3.10 -6.36 -5.27
C GLU A 18 -2.04 -5.64 -4.41
N PRO A 19 -1.89 -5.98 -3.12
CA PRO A 19 -0.88 -5.35 -2.25
C PRO A 19 0.56 -5.45 -2.78
N TRP A 20 0.90 -6.51 -3.51
CA TRP A 20 2.23 -6.71 -4.11
C TRP A 20 2.41 -6.04 -5.48
N GLU A 21 1.34 -5.48 -6.05
CA GLU A 21 1.40 -4.67 -7.27
C GLU A 21 1.62 -3.17 -6.96
N VAL A 22 1.56 -2.81 -5.67
CA VAL A 22 1.86 -1.46 -5.19
C VAL A 22 3.35 -1.15 -5.41
N SER A 23 3.62 -0.02 -6.05
CA SER A 23 4.97 0.49 -6.21
C SER A 23 5.36 1.34 -5.00
N TYR A 24 6.60 1.17 -4.55
CA TYR A 24 7.16 1.92 -3.42
C TYR A 24 8.33 2.80 -3.90
N GLY A 25 8.37 4.03 -3.38
CA GLY A 25 9.34 5.05 -3.74
C GLY A 25 10.30 5.37 -2.61
N GLU A 26 10.37 6.65 -2.25
CA GLU A 26 11.25 7.16 -1.20
C GLU A 26 10.83 6.72 0.21
N GLU A 27 11.76 6.76 1.16
CA GLU A 27 11.49 6.42 2.56
C GLU A 27 10.80 7.59 3.28
N CYS A 28 9.81 7.27 4.10
CA CYS A 28 9.15 8.24 4.96
C CYS A 28 10.17 8.81 5.96
N PRO A 29 10.33 10.15 6.07
CA PRO A 29 11.29 10.74 6.99
C PRO A 29 10.95 10.54 8.48
N LEU A 30 9.72 10.10 8.79
CA LEU A 30 9.24 9.89 10.15
C LEU A 30 9.47 8.46 10.64
N CYS A 31 9.14 7.45 9.82
CA CYS A 31 9.26 6.04 10.22
C CYS A 31 10.35 5.26 9.47
N GLY A 32 10.90 5.82 8.39
CA GLY A 32 11.89 5.14 7.53
C GLY A 32 11.29 4.07 6.61
N ASP A 33 9.97 3.83 6.65
CA ASP A 33 9.34 2.85 5.75
C ASP A 33 9.14 3.45 4.35
N PRO A 34 9.20 2.64 3.28
CA PRO A 34 8.91 3.09 1.93
C PRO A 34 7.49 3.67 1.79
N VAL A 35 7.40 4.79 1.08
CA VAL A 35 6.14 5.43 0.73
C VAL A 35 5.58 4.80 -0.55
N ASP A 36 4.30 4.46 -0.56
CA ASP A 36 3.63 3.89 -1.73
C ASP A 36 3.29 4.95 -2.80
N GLU A 37 2.85 4.49 -3.96
CA GLU A 37 2.42 5.33 -5.08
C GLU A 37 1.25 6.29 -4.76
N PHE A 38 0.58 6.12 -3.62
CA PHE A 38 -0.48 7.00 -3.11
C PHE A 38 0.03 8.01 -2.06
N ASN A 39 1.35 8.12 -1.90
CA ASN A 39 2.01 8.91 -0.86
C ASN A 39 1.65 8.47 0.58
N LEU A 40 1.31 7.19 0.77
CA LEU A 40 1.02 6.62 2.08
C LEU A 40 2.22 5.80 2.59
N CYS A 41 2.53 5.92 3.88
CA CYS A 41 3.48 5.05 4.60
C CYS A 41 2.70 4.08 5.51
N SER A 42 3.37 3.01 5.95
CA SER A 42 2.84 2.10 6.98
C SER A 42 2.53 2.81 8.31
N CYS A 43 3.15 3.95 8.55
CA CYS A 43 2.94 4.79 9.73
C CYS A 43 1.65 5.63 9.69
N GLY A 44 0.95 5.69 8.55
CA GLY A 44 -0.28 6.47 8.38
C GLY A 44 -0.08 8.00 8.39
N SER A 45 1.15 8.49 8.50
CA SER A 45 1.47 9.92 8.39
C SER A 45 1.75 10.38 6.95
N GLY A 46 1.65 9.47 5.97
CA GLY A 46 1.71 9.81 4.56
C GLY A 46 0.44 10.55 4.16
N GLY A 47 0.56 11.83 3.84
CA GLY A 47 -0.57 12.72 3.59
C GLY A 47 -0.27 14.15 4.02
N THR A 48 0.62 14.83 3.29
CA THR A 48 0.71 16.31 3.27
C THR A 48 0.73 16.77 1.83
#